data_AF-A0A7C1K7B4-F1
#
_entry.id   AF-A0A7C1K7B4-F1
#
_cell.length_a   1.000
_cell.length_b   1.000
_cell.length_c   1.000
_cell.angle_alpha   90.00
_cell.angle_beta   90.00
_cell.angle_gamma   90.00
#
_symmetry.space_group_name_H-M   'P 1'
#
loop_
_entity.id
_entity.type
_entity.pdbx_description
1 polymer ?
#
loop_
_entity_poly.entity_id
_entity_poly.type
_entity_poly.pdbx_seq_one_letter_code
_entity_poly.pdbx_strand_id
1 'polypeptide(L)'
;MYLVPEEREVAKGNRTLEEVIIAELIKGPTKPGSTRTIPEGTKLISVSVVDGVAYVNFSKEFQTKHWGGSAGEMMTIYSVVNSLAKLEGIEKVQFLLEGKKQESILGHMDTTQPIAPDWKLVKA
;
A
#
# COMPACT_ATOMS: atom_id res chain seq x y z
N MET A 1 10.25 12.53 -7.04
CA MET A 1 10.30 11.35 -6.14
C MET A 1 9.85 10.15 -6.96
N TYR A 2 10.39 8.96 -6.70
CA TYR A 2 10.04 7.74 -7.44
C TYR A 2 10.02 6.55 -6.48
N LEU A 3 9.27 5.53 -6.84
CA LEU A 3 9.27 4.23 -6.19
C LEU A 3 10.34 3.35 -6.82
N VAL A 4 11.01 2.56 -5.98
CA VAL A 4 12.03 1.60 -6.41
C VAL A 4 11.51 0.19 -6.09
N PRO A 5 11.45 -0.72 -7.07
CA PRO A 5 11.06 -2.09 -6.80
C PRO A 5 12.13 -2.80 -5.97
N GLU A 6 11.70 -3.66 -5.05
CA GLU A 6 12.54 -4.52 -4.25
C GLU A 6 11.97 -5.93 -4.30
N GLU A 7 12.78 -6.90 -4.72
CA GLU A 7 12.42 -8.31 -4.72
C GLU A 7 12.90 -8.96 -3.42
N ARG A 8 12.05 -9.82 -2.84
CA ARG A 8 12.34 -10.50 -1.58
C ARG A 8 11.87 -11.95 -1.61
N GLU A 9 12.67 -12.82 -1.03
CA GLU A 9 12.22 -14.14 -0.63
C GLU A 9 11.51 -14.05 0.73
N VAL A 10 10.31 -14.60 0.81
CA VAL A 10 9.44 -14.49 1.98
C VAL A 10 8.77 -15.82 2.29
N ALA A 11 8.66 -16.13 3.58
CA ALA A 11 7.88 -17.26 4.04
C ALA A 11 6.38 -16.91 4.02
N LYS A 12 5.63 -17.46 3.06
CA LYS A 12 4.18 -17.25 2.95
C LYS A 12 3.43 -17.80 4.19
N GLY A 13 3.71 -19.06 4.55
CA GLY A 13 2.95 -19.77 5.58
C GLY A 13 1.49 -19.92 5.16
N ASN A 14 0.56 -19.73 6.10
CA ASN A 14 -0.90 -19.81 5.85
C ASN A 14 -1.52 -18.50 5.36
N ARG A 15 -0.70 -17.46 5.12
CA ARG A 15 -1.17 -16.14 4.67
C ARG A 15 -1.40 -16.10 3.18
N THR A 16 -2.23 -15.18 2.71
CA THR A 16 -2.36 -14.88 1.29
C THR A 16 -1.15 -14.09 0.78
N LEU A 17 -1.00 -13.97 -0.55
CA LEU A 17 0.13 -13.18 -1.10
C LEU A 17 -0.05 -11.69 -0.82
N GLU A 18 -1.29 -11.20 -0.84
CA GLU A 18 -1.65 -9.82 -0.52
C GLU A 18 -1.27 -9.48 0.92
N GLU A 19 -1.59 -10.36 1.88
CA GLU A 19 -1.21 -10.19 3.29
C GLU A 19 0.30 -10.12 3.46
N VAL A 20 1.04 -10.98 2.75
CA VAL A 20 2.51 -11.01 2.80
C VAL A 20 3.10 -9.73 2.21
N ILE A 21 2.64 -9.30 1.04
CA ILE A 21 3.11 -8.06 0.39
C ILE A 21 2.92 -6.86 1.32
N ILE A 22 1.72 -6.69 1.87
CA ILE A 22 1.43 -5.55 2.75
C ILE A 22 2.26 -5.64 4.04
N ALA A 23 2.41 -6.83 4.62
CA ALA A 23 3.26 -7.00 5.80
C ALA A 23 4.72 -6.61 5.53
N GLU A 24 5.27 -6.96 4.37
CA GLU A 24 6.63 -6.58 3.98
C GLU A 24 6.77 -5.08 3.72
N LEU A 25 5.77 -4.43 3.10
CA LEU A 25 5.75 -2.97 2.95
C LEU A 25 5.73 -2.26 4.31
N ILE A 26 4.96 -2.78 5.28
CA ILE A 26 4.90 -2.24 6.66
C ILE A 26 6.25 -2.37 7.38
N LYS A 27 6.95 -3.49 7.19
CA LYS A 27 8.32 -3.69 7.74
C LYS A 27 9.30 -2.65 7.19
N GLY A 28 9.09 -2.20 5.96
CA GLY A 28 9.93 -1.20 5.28
C GLY A 28 11.03 -1.85 4.42
N PRO A 29 11.79 -1.03 3.67
CA PRO A 29 12.80 -1.48 2.71
C PRO A 29 14.01 -2.12 3.41
N THR A 30 14.67 -3.07 2.74
CA THR A 30 15.98 -3.60 3.18
C THR A 30 17.12 -3.08 2.31
N LYS A 31 16.78 -2.57 1.12
CA LYS A 31 17.76 -2.00 0.19
C LYS A 31 18.36 -0.70 0.78
N PRO A 32 19.69 -0.59 0.87
CA PRO A 32 20.35 0.64 1.32
C PRO A 32 19.95 1.85 0.46
N GLY A 33 19.69 2.98 1.11
CA GLY A 33 19.29 4.23 0.45
C GLY A 33 17.81 4.34 0.10
N SER A 34 17.00 3.31 0.38
CA SER A 34 15.54 3.38 0.25
C SER A 34 14.89 3.85 1.55
N THR A 35 13.81 4.63 1.41
CA THR A 35 12.99 5.12 2.53
C THR A 35 11.68 4.33 2.61
N ARG A 36 11.20 4.08 3.82
CA ARG A 36 9.91 3.40 4.03
C ARG A 36 8.75 4.23 3.46
N THR A 37 7.78 3.55 2.87
CA THR A 37 6.57 4.18 2.31
C THR A 37 5.36 4.00 3.20
N ILE A 38 5.40 3.15 4.22
CA ILE A 38 4.30 2.95 5.16
C ILE A 38 4.71 3.51 6.53
N PRO A 39 3.85 4.26 7.24
CA PRO A 39 4.16 4.75 8.58
C PRO A 39 4.42 3.64 9.61
N GLU A 40 5.35 3.87 10.53
CA GLU A 40 5.67 2.90 11.59
C GLU A 40 4.49 2.67 12.52
N GLY A 41 4.26 1.40 12.87
CA GLY A 41 3.13 1.01 13.71
C GLY A 41 1.80 0.87 12.98
N THR A 42 1.75 1.12 11.66
CA THR A 42 0.62 0.71 10.81
C THR A 42 0.38 -0.79 10.97
N LYS A 43 -0.88 -1.20 11.11
CA LYS A 43 -1.30 -2.60 11.09
C LYS A 43 -2.22 -2.84 9.90
N LEU A 44 -2.07 -4.00 9.27
CA LEU A 44 -3.08 -4.54 8.36
C LEU A 44 -4.20 -5.15 9.21
N ILE A 45 -5.42 -4.63 9.07
CA ILE A 45 -6.62 -5.21 9.70
C ILE A 45 -7.13 -6.35 8.84
N SER A 46 -7.26 -6.14 7.53
CA SER A 46 -7.71 -7.15 6.58
C SER A 46 -7.32 -6.78 5.16
N VAL A 47 -7.19 -7.79 4.29
CA VAL A 47 -7.16 -7.61 2.84
C VAL A 47 -8.03 -8.68 2.18
N SER A 48 -8.82 -8.28 1.19
CA SER A 48 -9.63 -9.19 0.39
C SER A 48 -9.66 -8.73 -1.07
N VAL A 49 -9.81 -9.65 -2.00
CA VAL A 49 -9.91 -9.36 -3.43
C VAL A 49 -11.30 -9.74 -3.91
N VAL A 50 -11.99 -8.81 -4.56
CA VAL A 50 -13.32 -9.00 -5.15
C VAL A 50 -13.32 -8.31 -6.51
N ASP A 51 -13.63 -9.06 -7.57
CA ASP A 51 -13.80 -8.54 -8.94
C ASP A 51 -12.65 -7.62 -9.40
N GLY A 52 -11.40 -8.05 -9.21
CA GLY A 52 -10.22 -7.28 -9.63
C GLY A 52 -9.81 -6.16 -8.66
N VAL A 53 -10.53 -5.96 -7.56
CA VAL A 53 -10.24 -4.90 -6.58
C VAL A 53 -9.76 -5.50 -5.26
N ALA A 54 -8.56 -5.11 -4.83
CA ALA A 54 -8.06 -5.41 -3.50
C ALA A 54 -8.55 -4.35 -2.49
N TYR A 55 -9.31 -4.77 -1.50
CA TYR A 55 -9.80 -3.93 -0.39
C TYR A 55 -8.82 -4.05 0.77
N VAL A 56 -7.98 -3.04 0.96
CA VAL A 56 -6.93 -3.03 1.99
C VAL A 56 -7.36 -2.16 3.15
N ASN A 57 -7.56 -2.78 4.30
CA ASN A 57 -8.02 -2.12 5.52
C ASN A 57 -6.87 -1.93 6.49
N PHE A 58 -6.49 -0.68 6.74
CA PHE A 58 -5.41 -0.33 7.65
C PHE A 58 -5.94 0.17 9.00
N SER A 59 -5.11 0.04 10.02
CA SER A 59 -5.33 0.69 11.31
C SER A 59 -5.11 2.20 11.23
N LYS A 60 -5.66 2.94 12.19
CA LYS A 60 -5.57 4.41 12.29
C LYS A 60 -4.14 4.97 12.24
N GLU A 61 -3.12 4.19 12.61
CA GLU A 61 -1.71 4.59 12.55
C GLU A 61 -1.24 4.86 11.11
N PHE A 62 -1.86 4.24 10.11
CA PHE A 62 -1.59 4.54 8.71
C PHE A 62 -1.79 6.01 8.39
N GLN A 63 -2.80 6.63 9.00
CA GLN A 63 -3.09 8.06 8.84
C GLN A 63 -2.38 8.90 9.91
N THR A 64 -2.55 8.55 11.19
CA THR A 64 -2.13 9.43 12.30
C THR A 64 -0.62 9.52 12.50
N LYS A 65 0.16 8.57 11.97
CA LYS A 65 1.64 8.60 12.01
C LYS A 65 2.27 8.92 10.66
N HIS A 66 1.45 9.25 9.65
CA HIS A 66 1.97 9.63 8.35
C HIS A 66 2.71 10.97 8.43
N TRP A 67 3.84 11.09 7.74
CA TRP A 67 4.66 12.31 7.71
C TRP A 67 4.03 13.47 6.91
N GLY A 68 2.91 13.21 6.24
CA GLY A 68 2.15 14.20 5.48
C GLY A 68 2.80 14.62 4.16
N GLY A 69 2.22 15.66 3.55
CA GLY A 69 2.64 16.22 2.26
C GLY A 69 2.18 15.40 1.05
N SER A 70 1.76 16.07 -0.01
CA SER A 70 1.16 15.42 -1.20
C SER A 70 2.12 14.44 -1.88
N ALA A 71 3.42 14.76 -1.92
CA ALA A 71 4.43 13.85 -2.48
C ALA A 71 4.61 12.58 -1.63
N GLY A 72 4.57 12.72 -0.30
CA GLY A 72 4.68 11.60 0.63
C GLY A 72 3.48 10.67 0.54
N GLU A 73 2.28 11.26 0.55
CA GLU A 73 1.03 10.53 0.35
C GLU A 73 1.03 9.76 -0.98
N MET A 74 1.45 10.40 -2.08
CA MET A 74 1.52 9.75 -3.37
C MET A 74 2.45 8.52 -3.34
N MET A 75 3.62 8.59 -2.71
CA MET A 75 4.50 7.42 -2.59
C MET A 75 3.90 6.32 -1.70
N THR A 76 3.22 6.69 -0.61
CA THR A 76 2.55 5.74 0.29
C THR A 76 1.43 4.99 -0.42
N ILE A 77 0.56 5.70 -1.14
CA ILE A 77 -0.56 5.10 -1.87
C ILE A 77 -0.04 4.21 -3.00
N TYR A 78 0.83 4.73 -3.87
CA TYR A 78 1.26 3.97 -5.03
C TYR A 78 2.26 2.85 -4.71
N SER A 79 2.95 2.86 -3.57
CA SER A 79 3.72 1.68 -3.16
C SER A 79 2.82 0.50 -2.84
N VAL A 80 1.67 0.74 -2.20
CA VAL A 80 0.65 -0.30 -1.96
C VAL A 80 -0.01 -0.73 -3.26
N VAL A 81 -0.51 0.23 -4.05
CA VAL A 81 -1.24 -0.06 -5.30
C VAL A 81 -0.36 -0.84 -6.28
N ASN A 82 0.84 -0.34 -6.55
CA ASN A 82 1.73 -0.95 -7.55
C ASN A 82 2.25 -2.31 -7.08
N SER A 83 2.43 -2.54 -5.78
CA SER A 83 2.86 -3.84 -5.27
C SER A 83 1.75 -4.89 -5.37
N LEU A 84 0.52 -4.54 -5.00
CA LEU A 84 -0.61 -5.47 -5.09
C LEU A 84 -1.01 -5.76 -6.54
N ALA A 85 -0.99 -4.75 -7.42
CA ALA A 85 -1.32 -4.90 -8.83
C ALA A 85 -0.28 -5.71 -9.64
N LYS A 86 0.80 -6.19 -9.02
CA LYS A 86 1.68 -7.21 -9.61
C LYS A 86 1.12 -8.63 -9.49
N LEU A 87 0.18 -8.87 -8.58
CA LEU A 87 -0.49 -10.15 -8.49
C LEU A 87 -1.54 -10.27 -9.59
N GLU A 88 -1.60 -11.45 -10.21
CA GLU A 88 -2.63 -11.75 -11.20
C GLU A 88 -4.03 -11.65 -10.55
N GLY A 89 -4.96 -11.00 -11.25
CA GLY A 89 -6.33 -10.79 -10.76
C GLY A 89 -6.51 -9.57 -9.85
N ILE A 90 -5.49 -8.72 -9.66
CA ILE A 90 -5.63 -7.42 -8.98
C ILE A 90 -5.36 -6.28 -9.97
N GLU A 91 -6.39 -5.51 -10.27
CA GLU A 91 -6.34 -4.36 -11.18
C GLU A 91 -6.30 -3.02 -10.44
N LYS A 92 -6.93 -2.95 -9.27
CA LYS A 92 -7.06 -1.73 -8.47
C LYS A 92 -7.03 -2.02 -6.98
N VAL A 93 -6.78 -0.99 -6.18
CA VAL A 93 -6.82 -1.06 -4.72
C VAL A 93 -7.79 -0.04 -4.15
N GLN A 94 -8.72 -0.51 -3.34
CA GLN A 94 -9.56 0.33 -2.48
C GLN A 94 -8.97 0.37 -1.08
N PHE A 95 -8.71 1.58 -0.59
CA PHE A 95 -8.23 1.79 0.77
C PHE A 95 -9.38 1.95 1.76
N LEU A 96 -9.22 1.37 2.94
CA LEU A 96 -10.10 1.57 4.10
C LEU A 96 -9.24 1.89 5.33
N LEU A 97 -9.78 2.74 6.20
CA LEU A 97 -9.23 3.03 7.51
C LEU A 97 -10.23 2.60 8.57
N GLU A 98 -9.84 1.66 9.44
CA GLU A 98 -10.73 1.11 10.47
C GLU A 98 -12.08 0.65 9.90
N GLY A 99 -12.04 -0.03 8.75
CA GLY A 99 -13.20 -0.59 8.05
C GLY A 99 -14.02 0.42 7.24
N LYS A 100 -13.60 1.70 7.15
CA LYS A 100 -14.35 2.76 6.47
C LYS A 100 -13.57 3.39 5.33
N LYS A 101 -14.25 3.65 4.21
CA LYS A 101 -13.73 4.54 3.17
C LYS A 101 -13.57 5.95 3.72
N GLN A 102 -12.55 6.64 3.24
CA GLN A 102 -12.29 8.04 3.54
C GLN A 102 -12.32 8.83 2.23
N GLU A 103 -12.80 10.08 2.28
CA GLU A 103 -12.71 11.00 1.14
C GLU A 103 -11.25 11.17 0.73
N SER A 104 -10.40 11.46 1.71
CA SER A 104 -8.95 11.41 1.55
C SER A 104 -8.32 10.72 2.76
N ILE A 105 -7.75 9.53 2.54
CA ILE A 105 -7.19 8.74 3.63
C ILE A 105 -5.92 9.35 4.22
N LEU A 106 -5.17 10.17 3.47
CA LEU A 106 -3.92 10.83 3.91
C LEU A 106 -3.88 12.35 3.67
N GLY A 107 -4.92 12.94 3.07
CA GLY A 107 -5.20 14.38 3.12
C GLY A 107 -5.31 15.09 1.77
N HIS A 108 -4.74 14.58 0.68
CA HIS A 108 -4.75 15.25 -0.62
C HIS A 108 -5.36 14.42 -1.76
N MET A 109 -5.24 13.10 -1.73
CA MET A 109 -5.77 12.23 -2.79
C MET A 109 -7.20 11.80 -2.48
N ASP A 110 -8.07 11.77 -3.50
CA ASP A 110 -9.37 11.13 -3.40
C ASP A 110 -9.20 9.60 -3.30
N THR A 111 -9.72 9.04 -2.22
CA THR A 111 -9.68 7.60 -1.92
C THR A 111 -11.07 6.96 -1.81
N THR A 112 -12.12 7.66 -2.27
CA THR A 112 -13.50 7.14 -2.29
C THR A 112 -13.69 6.01 -3.29
N GLN A 113 -12.87 5.98 -4.34
CA GLN A 113 -12.89 4.99 -5.41
C GLN A 113 -11.60 4.15 -5.44
N PRO A 114 -11.64 2.91 -5.99
CA PRO A 114 -10.45 2.11 -6.18
C PRO A 114 -9.43 2.78 -7.10
N ILE A 115 -8.15 2.74 -6.70
CA ILE A 115 -7.04 3.38 -7.39
C ILE A 115 -6.31 2.34 -8.26
N ALA A 116 -6.11 2.66 -9.53
CA ALA A 116 -5.34 1.85 -10.47
C ALA A 116 -3.83 2.12 -10.33
N PRO A 117 -2.95 1.16 -10.66
CA PRO A 117 -1.51 1.36 -10.58
C PRO A 117 -1.02 2.46 -11.53
N ASP A 118 0.00 3.20 -11.08
CA ASP A 118 0.75 4.13 -11.93
C ASP A 118 2.20 3.68 -12.03
N TRP A 119 2.49 2.97 -13.12
CA TRP A 119 3.83 2.45 -13.38
C TRP A 119 4.85 3.53 -13.75
N LYS A 120 4.42 4.76 -14.08
CA LYS A 120 5.35 5.88 -14.36
C LYS A 120 6.07 6.37 -13.10
N LEU A 121 5.51 6.07 -11.93
CA LEU A 121 6.14 6.38 -10.64
C LEU A 121 7.24 5.38 -10.26
N VAL A 122 7.32 4.24 -10.95
CA VAL A 122 8.33 3.20 -10.67
C VAL A 122 9.55 3.44 -11.54
N LYS A 123 10.72 3.53 -10.90
CA LYS A 123 12.00 3.60 -11.59
C LYS A 123 12.68 2.23 -11.51
N ALA A 124 12.91 1.63 -12.68
CA ALA A 124 13.71 0.42 -12.83
C ALA A 124 15.20 0.70 -12.61
#